data_AF-A0A257NST9-F1
#
_entry.id   AF-A0A257NST9-F1
#
_cell.length_a   1.000
_cell.length_b   1.000
_cell.length_c   1.000
_cell.angle_alpha   90.00
_cell.angle_beta   90.00
_cell.angle_gamma   90.00
#
_symmetry.space_group_name_H-M   'P 1'
#
loop_
_entity.id
_entity.type
_entity.pdbx_description
1 polymer ?
#
loop_
_entity_poly.entity_id
_entity_poly.type
_entity_poly.pdbx_seq_one_letter_code
_entity_poly.pdbx_strand_id
1 'polypeptide(L)'
;EKVIEQLAGLIDKISLDEIGARHLIEREVSRYNKLRAEVEGKSETIKAKEMDIRKYAKYLLKNGSREEKRELLEHLRDRLILNDHIITLAD
;
A
#
# COMPACT_ATOMS: atom_id res chain seq x y z
N GLU A 1 2.10 15.13 -8.51
CA GLU A 1 3.23 14.24 -8.17
C GLU A 1 3.85 14.57 -6.80
N LYS A 2 4.18 15.84 -6.51
CA LYS A 2 4.79 16.26 -5.22
C LYS A 2 4.16 15.73 -3.93
N VAL A 3 2.83 15.60 -3.87
CA VAL A 3 2.12 15.11 -2.66
C VAL A 3 2.38 13.61 -2.44
N ILE A 4 2.38 12.81 -3.50
CA ILE A 4 2.61 11.37 -3.42
C ILE A 4 4.04 11.09 -2.97
N GLU A 5 5.02 11.83 -3.50
CA GLU A 5 6.42 11.70 -3.10
C GLU A 5 6.63 12.03 -1.61
N GLN A 6 5.97 13.09 -1.13
CA GLN A 6 5.98 13.44 0.29
C GLN A 6 5.37 12.34 1.15
N LEU A 7 4.21 11.80 0.78
CA LEU A 7 3.59 10.67 1.50
C LEU A 7 4.50 9.44 1.50
N ALA A 8 5.11 9.10 0.37
CA ALA A 8 6.00 7.95 0.26
C ALA A 8 7.24 8.08 1.16
N GLY A 9 7.77 9.30 1.32
CA GLY A 9 8.85 9.61 2.26
C GLY A 9 8.42 9.55 3.73
N LEU A 10 7.13 9.73 4.02
CA LEU A 10 6.59 9.65 5.38
C LEU A 10 6.17 8.24 5.80
N ILE A 11 5.93 7.31 4.86
CA ILE A 11 5.50 5.93 5.16
C ILE A 11 6.44 5.20 6.14
N ASP A 12 7.74 5.51 6.14
CA ASP A 12 8.67 4.90 7.10
C ASP A 12 8.48 5.39 8.54
N LYS A 13 7.87 6.57 8.70
CA LYS A 13 7.65 7.23 9.98
C LYS A 13 6.22 7.09 10.49
N ILE A 14 5.26 6.88 9.58
CA ILE A 14 3.85 6.76 9.91
C ILE A 14 3.54 5.41 10.57
N SER A 15 2.74 5.47 11.63
CA SER A 15 2.01 4.35 12.20
C SER A 15 0.93 3.88 11.22
N LEU A 16 1.16 2.70 10.65
CA LEU A 16 0.24 2.02 9.75
C LEU A 16 -0.52 0.96 10.55
N ASP A 17 -1.81 0.81 10.28
CA ASP A 17 -2.52 -0.42 10.62
C ASP A 17 -2.02 -1.56 9.74
N GLU A 18 -0.88 -2.16 10.12
CA GLU A 18 -0.22 -3.20 9.33
C GLU A 18 -1.11 -4.43 9.11
N ILE A 19 -2.05 -4.71 10.03
CA ILE A 19 -3.04 -5.79 9.89
C ILE A 19 -4.07 -5.41 8.81
N GLY A 20 -4.70 -4.24 8.91
CA GLY A 20 -5.67 -3.78 7.91
C GLY A 20 -5.06 -3.63 6.52
N ALA A 21 -3.89 -3.00 6.42
CA ALA A 21 -3.18 -2.83 5.16
C ALA A 21 -2.71 -4.17 4.56
N ARG A 22 -2.54 -5.23 5.37
CA ARG A 22 -2.20 -6.59 4.89
C ARG A 22 -3.23 -7.11 3.90
N HIS A 23 -4.51 -6.77 4.09
CA HIS A 23 -5.57 -7.26 3.23
C HIS A 23 -5.43 -6.76 1.78
N LEU A 24 -4.84 -5.58 1.58
CA LEU A 24 -4.59 -5.03 0.24
C LEU A 24 -3.64 -5.93 -0.55
N ILE A 25 -2.50 -6.27 0.07
CA ILE A 25 -1.48 -7.12 -0.56
C ILE A 25 -1.95 -8.57 -0.70
N GLU A 26 -2.71 -9.08 0.27
CA GLU A 26 -3.31 -10.41 0.20
C GLU A 26 -4.30 -10.52 -0.96
N ARG A 27 -5.14 -9.50 -1.15
CA ARG A 27 -6.11 -9.45 -2.25
C ARG A 27 -5.41 -9.44 -3.60
N GLU A 28 -4.35 -8.65 -3.75
CA GLU A 28 -3.60 -8.57 -5.00
C GLU A 28 -2.85 -9.87 -5.31
N VAL A 29 -2.15 -10.45 -4.33
CA VAL A 29 -1.49 -11.76 -4.48
C VAL A 29 -2.50 -12.86 -4.79
N SER A 30 -3.68 -12.84 -4.17
CA SER A 30 -4.75 -13.79 -4.47
C SER A 30 -5.23 -13.68 -5.92
N ARG A 31 -5.48 -12.46 -6.41
CA ARG A 31 -5.85 -12.20 -7.81
C ARG A 31 -4.76 -12.67 -8.77
N TYR A 32 -3.50 -12.40 -8.45
CA TYR A 32 -2.36 -12.81 -9.27
C TYR A 32 -2.20 -14.33 -9.33
N ASN A 33 -2.33 -15.01 -8.18
CA ASN A 33 -2.28 -16.48 -8.13
C ASN A 33 -3.42 -17.11 -8.95
N LYS A 34 -4.65 -16.58 -8.85
CA LYS A 34 -5.78 -17.05 -9.67
C LYS A 34 -5.51 -16.89 -11.17
N LEU A 35 -5.03 -15.71 -11.57
CA LEU A 35 -4.68 -15.44 -12.96
C LEU A 35 -3.64 -16.43 -13.49
N ARG A 36 -2.56 -16.68 -12.74
CA ARG A 36 -1.52 -17.64 -13.15
C ARG A 36 -2.03 -19.08 -13.22
N ALA A 37 -2.91 -19.47 -12.30
CA ALA A 37 -3.51 -20.80 -12.33
C ALA A 37 -4.40 -20.99 -13.56
N GLU A 38 -5.24 -20.00 -13.88
CA GLU A 38 -6.18 -20.08 -15.00
C GLU A 38 -5.51 -19.88 -16.37
N VAL A 39 -4.54 -18.98 -16.48
CA VAL A 39 -3.92 -18.61 -17.76
C VAL A 39 -2.64 -19.40 -18.04
N GLU A 40 -1.82 -19.66 -17.04
CA GLU A 40 -0.51 -20.31 -17.20
C GLU A 40 -0.50 -21.78 -16.71
N GLY A 41 -1.60 -22.26 -16.10
CA GLY A 41 -1.67 -23.60 -15.51
C GLY A 41 -0.76 -23.79 -14.30
N LYS A 42 -0.22 -22.72 -13.71
CA LYS A 42 0.73 -22.80 -12.58
C LYS A 42 -0.03 -22.94 -11.26
N SER A 43 0.24 -24.01 -10.51
CA SER A 43 -0.38 -24.29 -9.21
C SER A 43 0.40 -23.72 -8.01
N GLU A 44 1.62 -23.23 -8.24
CA GLU A 44 2.45 -22.63 -7.19
C GLU A 44 1.89 -21.28 -6.73
N THR A 45 1.47 -21.22 -5.47
CA THR A 45 0.92 -20.03 -4.85
C THR A 45 2.01 -19.17 -4.22
N ILE A 46 2.08 -17.90 -4.63
CA ILE A 46 2.86 -16.88 -3.93
C ILE A 46 2.15 -16.52 -2.63
N LYS A 47 2.91 -16.35 -1.54
CA LYS A 47 2.37 -15.99 -0.23
C LYS A 47 2.60 -14.52 0.07
N ALA A 48 1.53 -13.75 0.25
CA ALA A 48 1.60 -12.35 0.65
C ALA A 48 2.36 -12.13 1.97
N LYS A 49 2.40 -13.16 2.84
CA LYS A 49 3.07 -13.12 4.14
C LYS A 49 4.56 -12.79 4.06
N GLU A 50 5.20 -13.07 2.93
CA GLU A 50 6.65 -12.88 2.71
C GLU A 50 6.98 -11.47 2.18
N MET A 51 5.94 -10.69 1.85
CA MET A 51 6.11 -9.35 1.29
C MET A 51 6.07 -8.28 2.38
N ASP A 52 6.97 -7.31 2.24
CA ASP A 52 7.12 -6.13 3.11
C ASP A 52 5.98 -5.13 2.85
N ILE A 53 5.15 -4.91 3.88
CA ILE A 53 3.97 -4.05 3.80
C ILE A 53 4.32 -2.58 3.54
N ARG A 54 5.45 -2.08 4.05
CA ARG A 54 5.86 -0.68 3.85
C ARG A 54 6.36 -0.46 2.43
N LYS A 55 7.12 -1.41 1.89
CA LYS A 55 7.51 -1.37 0.47
C LYS A 55 6.28 -1.43 -0.44
N TYR A 56 5.30 -2.25 -0.11
CA TYR A 56 4.05 -2.30 -0.85
C TYR A 56 3.21 -1.02 -0.73
N ALA A 57 3.11 -0.41 0.46
CA ALA A 57 2.47 0.88 0.65
C ALA A 57 3.12 1.97 -0.22
N LYS A 58 4.46 2.04 -0.26
CA LYS A 58 5.19 2.94 -1.17
C LYS A 58 4.91 2.65 -2.64
N TYR A 59 4.83 1.37 -3.01
CA TYR A 59 4.45 0.96 -4.35
C TYR A 59 3.04 1.43 -4.72
N LEU A 60 2.04 1.23 -3.86
CA LEU A 60 0.65 1.67 -4.09
C LEU A 60 0.56 3.19 -4.20
N LEU A 61 1.25 3.93 -3.34
CA LEU A 61 1.30 5.39 -3.44
C LEU A 61 1.85 5.85 -4.80
N LYS A 62 2.83 5.14 -5.38
CA LYS A 62 3.41 5.52 -6.68
C LYS A 62 2.59 5.01 -7.88
N ASN A 63 2.20 3.74 -7.86
CA ASN A 63 1.71 3.01 -9.04
C ASN A 63 0.25 2.57 -8.94
N GLY A 64 -0.35 2.54 -7.75
CA GLY A 64 -1.73 2.12 -7.56
C GLY A 64 -2.71 3.05 -8.26
N SER A 65 -3.94 2.59 -8.47
CA SER A 65 -5.07 3.43 -8.85
C SER A 65 -5.37 4.47 -7.78
N ARG A 66 -6.21 5.47 -8.12
CA ARG A 66 -6.63 6.49 -7.14
C ARG A 66 -7.40 5.87 -5.98
N GLU A 67 -8.17 4.83 -6.27
CA GLU A 67 -8.98 4.09 -5.33
C GLU A 67 -8.11 3.27 -4.37
N GLU A 68 -7.11 2.55 -4.87
CA GLU A 68 -6.16 1.81 -4.01
C GLU A 68 -5.31 2.75 -3.13
N LYS A 69 -4.93 3.92 -3.66
CA LYS A 69 -4.28 4.96 -2.86
C LYS A 69 -5.19 5.41 -1.72
N ARG A 70 -6.48 5.66 -1.97
CA ARG A 70 -7.42 6.04 -0.91
C ARG A 70 -7.57 4.94 0.14
N GLU A 71 -7.75 3.71 -0.30
CA GLU A 71 -7.90 2.55 0.60
C GLU A 71 -6.65 2.37 1.48
N LEU A 72 -5.44 2.53 0.94
CA LEU A 72 -4.21 2.54 1.74
C LEU A 72 -4.22 3.66 2.80
N LEU A 73 -4.67 4.86 2.42
CA LEU A 73 -4.69 6.02 3.33
C LEU A 73 -5.70 5.83 4.48
N GLU A 74 -6.74 5.01 4.31
CA GLU A 74 -7.68 4.65 5.39
C GLU A 74 -7.02 3.86 6.52
N HIS A 75 -5.88 3.23 6.25
CA HIS A 75 -5.11 2.46 7.24
C HIS A 75 -4.02 3.28 7.94
N LEU A 76 -3.87 4.57 7.65
CA LEU A 76 -2.96 5.45 8.40
C LEU A 76 -3.58 5.78 9.75
N ARG A 77 -2.81 5.60 10.83
CA ARG A 77 -3.27 5.92 12.19
C ARG A 77 -2.88 7.33 12.62
N ASP A 78 -1.81 7.87 12.05
CA ASP A 78 -1.35 9.21 12.37
C ASP A 78 -2.14 10.27 11.62
N ARG A 79 -2.33 11.42 12.28
CA ARG A 79 -2.94 12.59 11.66
C ARG A 79 -1.91 13.29 10.77
N LEU A 80 -2.25 13.46 9.50
CA LEU A 80 -1.46 14.23 8.55
C LEU A 80 -2.01 15.66 8.43
N ILE A 81 -1.10 16.63 8.37
CA ILE A 81 -1.42 18.04 8.11
C ILE A 81 -0.90 18.39 6.72
N LEU A 82 -1.75 18.98 5.89
CA LEU A 82 -1.36 19.56 4.61
C LEU A 82 -1.47 21.08 4.72
N ASN A 83 -0.32 21.75 4.72
CA ASN A 83 -0.26 23.22 4.72
C ASN A 83 0.74 23.70 3.65
N ASP A 84 0.37 24.71 2.86
CA ASP A 84 1.19 25.24 1.77
C ASP A 84 1.79 24.15 0.84
N HIS A 85 0.99 23.13 0.52
CA HIS A 85 1.39 21.95 -0.27
C HIS A 85 2.48 21.06 0.35
N ILE A 86 2.78 21.24 1.63
CA ILE A 86 3.71 20.42 2.41
C ILE A 86 2.92 19.53 3.36
N ILE A 87 3.24 18.24 3.37
CA ILE A 87 2.66 17.25 4.29
C ILE A 87 3.57 17.07 5.49
N THR A 88 3.02 17.22 6.69
CA THR A 88 3.69 16.94 7.95
C THR A 88 2.87 16.00 8.82
N LEU A 89 3.52 15.34 9.77
CA LEU A 89 2.85 14.62 10.85
C LEU A 89 2.38 15.64 11.88
N ALA A 90 1.17 15.46 12.41
CA ALA A 90 0.74 16.20 13.58
C ALA A 90 1.54 15.71 14.80
N ASP A 91 1.91 16.65 15.68
CA ASP A 91 2.50 16.36 16.99
C ASP A 91 1.50 15.68 17.95
#